data_AF-A0A2E7EIT5-F1
#
_entry.id   AF-A0A2E7EIT5-F1
#
_cell.length_a   1.000
_cell.length_b   1.000
_cell.length_c   1.000
_cell.angle_alpha   90.00
_cell.angle_beta   90.00
_cell.angle_gamma   90.00
#
_symmetry.space_group_name_H-M   'P 1'
#
loop_
_entity.id
_entity.type
_entity.pdbx_description
1 polymer ?
#
loop_
_entity_poly.entity_id
_entity_poly.type
_entity_poly.pdbx_seq_one_letter_code
_entity_poly.pdbx_strand_id
1 'polypeptide(L)'
;MRRIELKLSRADCDRIIQMAWEDRTTFDAIKSQFGLSPGEVIRLMRSELTKNSFRLWRKRTTGRKTKHLKKRGFGFGRFRCPSQHG
;
A
#
# COMPACT_ATOMS: atom_id res chain seq x y z
N MET A 1 -27.56 0.95 9.64
CA MET A 1 -26.34 0.80 8.82
C MET A 1 -26.18 2.07 8.00
N ARG A 2 -25.18 2.92 8.32
CA ARG A 2 -24.96 4.16 7.57
C ARG A 2 -24.42 3.81 6.18
N ARG A 3 -25.29 3.86 5.18
CA ARG A 3 -24.92 3.85 3.76
C ARG A 3 -24.15 5.14 3.55
N ILE A 4 -22.82 5.06 3.56
CA ILE A 4 -21.99 6.21 3.26
C ILE A 4 -22.29 6.51 1.79
N GLU A 5 -23.08 7.55 1.52
CA GLU A 5 -23.12 8.23 0.24
C GLU A 5 -21.77 8.90 0.03
N LEU A 6 -20.74 8.09 -0.13
CA LEU A 6 -19.53 8.51 -0.78
C LEU A 6 -19.94 8.75 -2.23
N LYS A 7 -20.32 10.00 -2.54
CA LYS A 7 -20.27 10.55 -3.90
C LYS A 7 -18.81 10.53 -4.35
N LEU A 8 -18.23 9.34 -4.46
CA LEU A 8 -16.96 9.14 -5.14
C LEU A 8 -17.28 9.40 -6.60
N SER A 9 -16.81 10.54 -7.08
CA SER A 9 -16.83 10.81 -8.50
C SER A 9 -15.99 9.74 -9.19
N ARG A 10 -16.22 9.52 -10.49
CA ARG A 10 -15.34 8.66 -11.29
C ARG A 10 -13.87 9.07 -11.15
N ALA A 11 -13.61 10.37 -11.01
CA ALA A 11 -12.28 10.92 -10.75
C ALA A 11 -11.68 10.46 -9.40
N ASP A 12 -12.50 10.31 -8.36
CA ASP A 12 -12.02 9.82 -7.06
C ASP A 12 -11.69 8.33 -7.14
N CYS A 13 -12.53 7.54 -7.82
CA CYS A 13 -12.24 6.13 -8.10
C CYS A 13 -10.92 5.98 -8.86
N ASP A 14 -10.73 6.73 -9.94
CA ASP A 14 -9.48 6.72 -10.72
C ASP A 14 -8.27 7.11 -9.86
N ARG A 15 -8.42 8.12 -8.99
CA ARG A 15 -7.37 8.56 -8.08
C ARG A 15 -7.03 7.50 -7.02
N ILE A 16 -8.05 6.84 -6.46
CA ILE A 16 -7.84 5.72 -5.51
C ILE A 16 -7.16 4.55 -6.20
N ILE A 17 -7.52 4.22 -7.45
CA ILE A 17 -6.88 3.16 -8.23
C ILE A 17 -5.41 3.52 -8.48
N GLN A 18 -5.11 4.74 -8.93
CA GLN A 18 -3.74 5.23 -9.13
C GLN A 18 -2.93 5.14 -7.83
N MET A 19 -3.47 5.67 -6.74
CA MET A 19 -2.85 5.61 -5.41
C MET A 19 -2.63 4.17 -4.94
N ALA A 20 -3.58 3.27 -5.18
CA ALA A 20 -3.46 1.87 -4.78
C ALA A 20 -2.45 1.08 -5.64
N TRP A 21 -2.18 1.52 -6.88
CA TRP A 21 -1.13 0.97 -7.74
C TRP A 21 0.26 1.51 -7.41
N GLU A 22 0.37 2.69 -6.83
CA GLU A 22 1.65 3.21 -6.34
C GLU A 22 2.16 2.39 -5.15
N ASP A 23 3.30 1.72 -5.34
CA ASP A 23 3.94 0.91 -4.30
C ASP A 23 4.29 1.73 -3.03
N ARG A 24 4.28 3.06 -3.06
CA ARG A 24 4.58 3.92 -1.91
C ARG A 24 3.36 4.36 -1.11
N THR A 25 2.15 4.20 -1.62
CA THR A 25 0.95 4.65 -0.92
C THR A 25 0.51 3.61 0.10
N THR A 26 0.45 3.99 1.37
CA THR A 26 -0.11 3.15 2.41
C THR A 26 -1.64 3.24 2.37
N PHE A 27 -2.33 2.17 2.78
CA PHE A 27 -3.78 2.23 2.99
C PHE A 27 -4.19 3.31 4.01
N ASP A 28 -3.26 3.73 4.87
CA ASP A 28 -3.46 4.82 5.83
C ASP A 28 -3.58 6.19 5.15
N ALA A 29 -2.76 6.45 4.12
CA ALA A 29 -2.87 7.67 3.32
C ALA A 29 -4.19 7.74 2.55
N ILE A 30 -4.64 6.62 1.97
CA ILE A 30 -5.95 6.54 1.29
C ILE A 30 -7.09 6.76 2.29
N LYS A 31 -6.99 6.19 3.49
CA LYS A 31 -7.96 6.41 4.57
C LYS A 31 -7.99 7.87 5.02
N SER A 32 -6.85 8.53 5.13
CA SER A 32 -6.78 9.94 5.52
C SER A 32 -7.37 10.88 4.48
N GLN A 33 -7.24 10.57 3.18
CA GLN A 33 -7.74 11.43 2.09
C GLN A 33 -9.20 11.16 1.72
N PHE A 34 -9.60 9.88 1.65
CA PHE A 34 -10.90 9.45 1.16
C PHE A 34 -11.80 8.85 2.24
N GLY A 35 -11.31 8.70 3.47
CA GLY A 35 -12.04 8.04 4.56
C GLY A 35 -12.19 6.52 4.38
N LEU A 36 -11.60 5.94 3.32
CA LEU A 36 -11.80 4.53 2.97
C LEU A 36 -10.94 3.60 3.82
N SER A 37 -11.58 2.58 4.39
CA SER A 37 -10.87 1.50 5.04
C SER A 37 -10.10 0.63 4.02
N PRO A 38 -9.04 -0.08 4.43
CA PRO A 38 -8.32 -0.99 3.55
C PRO A 38 -9.24 -2.03 2.90
N GLY A 39 -10.29 -2.47 3.60
CA GLY A 39 -11.29 -3.41 3.07
C GLY A 39 -12.13 -2.82 1.95
N GLU A 40 -12.50 -1.56 2.04
CA GLU A 40 -13.26 -0.86 1.00
C GLU A 40 -12.42 -0.62 -0.25
N VAL A 41 -11.14 -0.24 -0.10
CA VAL A 41 -10.20 -0.12 -1.21
C VAL A 41 -10.02 -1.47 -1.94
N ILE A 42 -9.93 -2.58 -1.19
CA ILE A 42 -9.84 -3.92 -1.80
C ILE A 42 -11.11 -4.26 -2.58
N ARG A 43 -12.29 -3.90 -2.07
CA ARG A 43 -13.57 -4.11 -2.77
C ARG A 43 -13.66 -3.28 -4.04
N LEU A 44 -13.27 -2.00 -3.98
CA LEU A 44 -13.20 -1.11 -5.13
C LEU A 44 -12.23 -1.66 -6.20
N MET A 45 -11.01 -2.01 -5.80
CA MET A 45 -10.03 -2.58 -6.73
C MET A 45 -10.51 -3.90 -7.36
N ARG A 46 -11.35 -4.66 -6.67
CA ARG A 46 -11.93 -5.90 -7.20
C ARG A 46 -13.08 -5.65 -8.18
N SER A 47 -13.82 -4.54 -8.05
CA SER A 47 -14.87 -4.17 -9.02
C SER A 47 -14.28 -3.53 -10.27
N GLU A 48 -13.24 -2.71 -10.11
CA GLU A 48 -12.67 -1.91 -11.20
C GLU A 48 -11.63 -2.66 -12.05
N LEU A 49 -10.87 -3.57 -11.45
CA LEU A 49 -9.81 -4.30 -12.16
C LEU A 49 -10.27 -5.67 -12.66
N THR A 50 -9.69 -6.10 -13.78
CA THR A 50 -9.83 -7.49 -14.25
C THR A 50 -9.15 -8.45 -13.27
N LYS A 51 -9.60 -9.71 -13.25
CA LYS A 51 -9.09 -10.76 -12.34
C LYS A 51 -7.56 -10.89 -12.35
N ASN A 52 -6.93 -10.79 -13.53
CA ASN A 52 -5.48 -10.87 -13.69
C ASN A 52 -4.75 -9.66 -13.10
N SER A 53 -5.23 -8.44 -13.38
CA SER A 53 -4.68 -7.20 -12.83
C SER A 53 -4.83 -7.15 -11.31
N PHE A 54 -5.98 -7.57 -10.78
CA PHE A 54 -6.20 -7.68 -9.35
C PHE A 54 -5.23 -8.68 -8.69
N ARG A 55 -4.99 -9.84 -9.32
CA ARG A 55 -4.02 -10.83 -8.82
C ARG A 55 -2.61 -10.25 -8.75
N LEU A 56 -2.20 -9.51 -9.78
CA LEU A 56 -0.88 -8.86 -9.82
C LEU A 56 -0.75 -7.78 -8.75
N TRP A 57 -1.74 -6.91 -8.62
CA TRP A 57 -1.81 -5.90 -7.55
C TRP A 57 -1.73 -6.57 -6.18
N ARG A 58 -2.56 -7.60 -5.94
CA ARG A 58 -2.61 -8.31 -4.66
C ARG A 58 -1.29 -8.99 -4.31
N LYS A 59 -0.55 -9.50 -5.30
CA LYS A 59 0.82 -10.03 -5.10
C LYS A 59 1.76 -8.94 -4.59
N ARG A 60 1.66 -7.70 -5.10
CA ARG A 60 2.46 -6.54 -4.66
C ARG A 60 2.04 -6.04 -3.27
N THR A 61 0.74 -5.85 -3.03
CA THR A 61 0.23 -5.31 -1.74
C THR A 61 0.26 -6.32 -0.59
N THR A 62 0.06 -7.61 -0.84
CA THR A 62 0.09 -8.67 0.20
C THR A 62 1.51 -9.08 0.57
N GLY A 63 2.48 -8.88 -0.33
CA GLY A 63 3.90 -9.21 -0.13
C GLY A 63 4.60 -8.39 0.95
N ARG A 64 3.98 -7.31 1.47
CA ARG A 64 4.51 -6.52 2.59
C ARG A 64 4.30 -7.23 3.94
N LYS A 65 4.89 -8.42 4.10
CA LYS A 65 5.10 -9.06 5.40
C LYS A 65 6.19 -8.36 6.23
N THR A 66 6.96 -7.45 5.65
CA THR A 66 7.93 -6.62 6.39
C THR A 66 7.30 -5.31 6.90
N LYS A 67 6.10 -5.43 7.51
CA LYS A 67 5.49 -4.36 8.32
C LYS A 67 6.05 -4.30 9.74
N HIS A 68 7.10 -5.06 10.05
CA HIS A 68 7.95 -4.74 11.19
C HIS A 68 8.95 -3.68 10.77
N LEU A 69 8.57 -2.42 11.00
CA LEU A 69 9.54 -1.37 11.33
C LEU A 69 10.43 -1.80 12.52
N LYS A 70 9.99 -2.82 13.30
CA LYS A 70 10.73 -3.57 14.33
C LYS A 70 11.81 -4.56 13.82
N LYS A 71 12.04 -4.69 12.51
CA LYS A 71 13.16 -5.49 11.96
C LYS A 71 14.23 -4.65 11.25
N ARG A 72 14.26 -3.33 11.45
CA ARG A 72 15.57 -2.66 11.48
C ARG A 72 16.19 -3.08 12.81
N GLY A 73 16.88 -4.21 12.80
CA GLY A 73 17.90 -4.45 13.81
C GLY A 73 18.76 -3.20 13.77
N PHE A 74 18.72 -2.44 14.86
CA PHE A 74 19.63 -1.32 15.10
C PHE A 74 21.01 -1.94 15.37
N GLY A 75 21.56 -2.65 14.38
CA GLY A 75 22.93 -3.11 14.37
C GLY A 75 23.73 -2.02 13.72
N PHE A 76 24.17 -1.04 14.51
CA PHE A 76 25.32 -0.21 14.15
C PHE A 76 26.56 -1.12 14.07
N GLY A 77 26.63 -1.94 13.03
CA GLY A 77 27.89 -2.49 12.53
C GLY A 77 28.35 -1.52 11.48
N ARG A 78 29.32 -0.66 11.81
CA ARG A 78 30.06 0.11 10.81
C ARG A 78 30.47 -0.86 9.70
N PHE A 79 30.10 -0.59 8.45
CA PHE A 79 30.76 -1.21 7.31
C PHE A 79 32.25 -0.86 7.43
N ARG A 80 33.06 -1.78 7.95
CA ARG A 80 34.51 -1.64 7.93
C ARG A 80 34.98 -2.39 6.68
N CYS A 81 35.63 -1.68 5.78
CA CYS A 81 36.29 -2.29 4.63
C CYS A 81 37.38 -3.25 5.15
N PRO A 82 37.46 -4.51 4.67
CA PRO A 82 38.49 -5.46 5.09
C PRO A 82 39.93 -4.99 4.82
N SER A 83 40.15 -3.98 3.98
CA SER A 83 41.49 -3.52 3.57
C SER A 83 42.09 -2.41 4.43
N GLN A 84 41.41 -1.96 5.50
CA GLN A 84 42.01 -1.00 6.43
C GLN A 84 43.00 -1.71 7.37
N HIS A 85 44.26 -1.76 6.96
CA HIS A 85 45.38 -2.03 7.86
C HIS A 85 45.65 -0.75 8.67
N GLY A 86 45.60 -0.89 10.00
CA GLY A 86 46.17 0.03 10.96
C GLY A 86 47.15 -0.73 11.84
#